data_AF-A0A1Q3HE47-F1
#
_entry.id   AF-A0A1Q3HE47-F1
#
_cell.length_a   1.000
_cell.length_b   1.000
_cell.length_c   1.000
_cell.angle_alpha   90.00
_cell.angle_beta   90.00
_cell.angle_gamma   90.00
#
_symmetry.space_group_name_H-M   'P 1'
#
loop_
_entity.id
_entity.type
_entity.pdbx_description
1 polymer ?
#
loop_
_entity_poly.entity_id
_entity_poly.type
_entity_poly.pdbx_seq_one_letter_code
_entity_poly.pdbx_strand_id
1 'polypeptide(L)'
;MARRVWDVLLRNRMHRIELEHGYFTGRRRLTVDGRTILEQTPGIIDFGSEHPFEVAGVPCEVVITGNGIRFQYHLMVDGAAHPHGGQVPRPIRRKRAGGVLAVVNRCAKYMAVFLAVLGLAFLALGVQSLARLVSFPEHPPRVALATAGTQPDDAWVTLEGLRIDCGSAPIRRHGTNYYLAGQDGGGVPVVVAVDDESCPGEQASGVLHEMGGRNGAELRRRTGAPKVLVLSTWGGPAHELAGAAVFSLMALLGLGLAWLFALHAYDVSRPRSAD
;
A
#
# COMPACT_ATOMS: atom_id res chain seq x y z
N MET A 1 7.60 2.71 -22.82
CA MET A 1 8.39 3.75 -23.51
C MET A 1 7.87 3.87 -24.93
N ALA A 2 7.68 5.09 -25.43
CA ALA A 2 7.32 5.35 -26.82
C ALA A 2 8.54 5.90 -27.57
N ARG A 3 8.68 5.50 -28.83
CA ARG A 3 9.62 6.11 -29.77
C ARG A 3 8.85 6.61 -30.99
N ARG A 4 9.18 7.81 -31.46
CA ARG A 4 8.64 8.41 -32.68
C ARG A 4 9.78 8.92 -33.53
N VAL A 5 9.62 8.79 -34.84
CA VAL A 5 10.60 9.19 -35.84
C VAL A 5 9.86 9.93 -36.93
N TRP A 6 10.40 11.06 -37.34
CA TRP A 6 9.93 11.85 -38.48
C TRP A 6 11.12 12.14 -39.38
N ASP A 7 10.96 11.88 -40.68
CA ASP A 7 11.89 12.29 -41.72
C ASP A 7 11.28 13.50 -42.45
N VAL A 8 12.00 14.61 -42.49
CA VAL A 8 11.53 15.88 -43.06
C VAL A 8 12.54 16.43 -44.07
N LEU A 9 12.08 16.83 -45.24
CA LEU A 9 12.91 17.49 -46.26
C LEU A 9 12.91 19.00 -46.02
N LEU A 10 14.01 19.55 -45.49
CA LEU A 10 14.18 20.98 -45.22
C LEU A 10 15.40 21.51 -45.94
N ARG A 11 15.26 22.62 -46.67
CA ARG A 11 16.34 23.26 -47.45
C ARG A 11 17.11 22.25 -48.32
N ASN A 12 16.39 21.38 -49.03
CA ASN A 12 16.92 20.33 -49.91
C ASN A 12 17.75 19.24 -49.22
N ARG A 13 17.64 19.07 -47.90
CA ARG A 13 18.27 17.98 -47.16
C ARG A 13 17.24 17.22 -46.33
N MET A 14 17.35 15.90 -46.33
CA MET A 14 16.54 15.06 -45.44
C MET A 14 17.11 15.13 -44.02
N HIS A 15 16.25 15.46 -43.05
CA HIS A 15 16.57 15.52 -41.63
C HIS A 15 15.74 14.49 -40.87
N ARG A 16 16.35 13.83 -39.89
CA ARG A 16 15.69 12.81 -39.07
C ARG A 16 15.53 13.29 -37.65
N ILE A 17 14.29 13.36 -37.21
CA ILE A 17 13.89 13.82 -35.88
C ILE A 17 13.36 12.61 -35.11
N GLU A 18 13.92 12.34 -33.93
CA GLU A 18 13.54 11.22 -33.08
C GLU A 18 13.13 11.71 -31.69
N LEU A 19 11.98 11.25 -31.21
CA LEU A 19 11.53 11.45 -29.83
C LEU A 19 11.46 10.11 -29.10
N GLU A 20 12.10 10.04 -27.95
CA GLU A 20 11.89 9.00 -26.95
C GLU A 20 11.09 9.58 -25.77
N HIS A 21 10.02 8.90 -25.37
CA HIS A 21 9.16 9.30 -24.26
C HIS A 21 8.94 8.12 -23.29
N GLY A 22 9.46 8.23 -22.07
CA GLY A 22 9.24 7.32 -20.96
C GLY A 22 7.95 7.63 -20.19
N TYR A 23 6.86 6.91 -20.46
CA TYR A 23 5.54 7.16 -19.85
C TYR A 23 5.55 7.24 -18.31
N PHE A 24 6.32 6.39 -17.64
CA PHE A 24 6.35 6.32 -16.17
C PHE A 24 7.39 7.25 -15.55
N THR A 25 8.46 7.54 -16.28
CA THR A 25 9.57 8.38 -15.79
C THR A 25 9.41 9.84 -16.18
N GLY A 26 8.48 10.15 -17.08
CA GLY A 26 8.39 11.45 -17.74
C GLY A 26 9.60 11.75 -18.65
N ARG A 27 10.59 10.86 -18.77
CA ARG A 27 11.84 11.14 -19.51
C ARG A 27 11.52 11.40 -20.98
N ARG A 28 12.11 12.46 -21.52
CA ARG A 28 12.01 12.88 -22.91
C ARG A 28 13.41 13.06 -23.46
N ARG A 29 13.66 12.46 -24.62
CA ARG A 29 14.89 12.68 -25.37
C ARG A 29 14.52 13.02 -26.81
N LEU A 30 14.94 14.19 -27.27
CA LEU A 30 14.76 14.64 -28.65
C LEU A 30 16.11 14.66 -29.35
N THR A 31 16.19 13.99 -30.49
CA THR A 31 17.40 13.85 -31.29
C THR A 31 17.12 14.32 -32.70
N VAL A 32 18.03 15.11 -33.28
CA VAL A 32 17.98 15.57 -34.68
C VAL A 32 19.27 15.16 -35.37
N ASP A 33 19.16 14.43 -36.46
CA ASP A 33 20.30 13.90 -37.24
C ASP A 33 21.34 13.16 -36.37
N GLY A 34 20.86 12.41 -35.37
CA GLY A 34 21.70 11.66 -34.43
C GLY A 34 22.25 12.48 -33.25
N ARG A 35 22.06 13.80 -33.21
CA ARG A 35 22.47 14.66 -32.09
C ARG A 35 21.31 14.91 -31.13
N THR A 36 21.47 14.59 -29.85
CA THR A 36 20.49 14.96 -28.82
C THR A 36 20.46 16.48 -28.66
N ILE A 37 19.28 17.07 -28.85
CA ILE A 37 19.05 18.51 -28.66
C ILE A 37 18.25 18.81 -27.39
N LEU A 38 17.52 17.81 -26.87
CA LEU A 38 16.78 17.92 -25.61
C LEU A 38 16.89 16.60 -24.86
N GLU A 39 17.20 16.69 -23.57
CA GLU A 39 17.04 15.59 -22.65
C GLU A 39 16.49 16.12 -21.32
N GLN A 40 15.28 15.69 -20.96
CA GLN A 40 14.58 16.16 -19.77
C GLN A 40 13.93 14.99 -19.05
N THR A 41 13.91 15.03 -17.72
CA THR A 41 13.15 14.11 -16.88
C THR A 41 12.26 14.92 -15.96
N PRO A 42 11.14 15.48 -16.47
CA PRO A 42 10.14 16.10 -15.61
C PRO A 42 9.62 15.08 -14.58
N GLY A 43 9.10 15.60 -13.47
CA GLY A 43 8.61 14.78 -12.35
C GLY A 43 7.53 13.77 -12.74
N ILE A 44 7.08 13.00 -11.75
CA ILE A 44 6.34 11.73 -11.88
C ILE A 44 5.01 11.83 -12.67
N ILE A 45 4.50 13.03 -12.95
CA ILE A 45 3.22 13.25 -13.60
C ILE A 45 3.39 13.95 -14.95
N ASP A 46 3.02 13.26 -16.02
CA ASP A 46 3.13 13.74 -17.41
C ASP A 46 1.76 14.01 -18.05
N PHE A 47 1.48 15.27 -18.39
CA PHE A 47 0.24 15.69 -19.07
C PHE A 47 0.46 16.18 -20.50
N GLY A 48 1.63 15.89 -21.08
CA GLY A 48 2.07 16.48 -22.35
C GLY A 48 2.97 17.68 -22.16
N SER A 49 3.52 18.17 -23.27
CA SER A 49 4.56 19.21 -23.30
C SER A 49 4.81 19.70 -24.73
N GLU A 50 5.40 20.88 -24.84
CA GLU A 50 5.82 21.51 -26.08
C GLU A 50 7.34 21.67 -26.04
N HIS A 51 8.01 21.33 -27.14
CA HIS A 51 9.46 21.34 -27.25
C HIS A 51 9.89 22.06 -28.53
N PRO A 52 10.08 23.38 -28.49
CA PRO A 52 10.57 24.14 -29.64
C PRO A 52 12.06 23.87 -29.87
N PHE A 53 12.46 23.80 -31.13
CA PHE A 53 13.84 23.64 -31.60
C PHE A 53 13.98 24.15 -33.03
N GLU A 54 15.18 24.15 -33.58
CA GLU A 54 15.43 24.56 -34.97
C GLU A 54 16.16 23.46 -35.73
N VAL A 55 15.78 23.28 -37.01
CA VAL A 55 16.46 22.38 -37.95
C VAL A 55 16.82 23.18 -39.19
N ALA A 56 18.11 23.29 -39.47
CA ALA A 56 18.62 24.10 -40.58
C ALA A 56 18.04 25.54 -40.60
N GLY A 57 17.82 26.16 -39.44
CA GLY A 57 17.24 27.50 -39.31
C GLY A 57 15.74 27.59 -39.64
N VAL A 58 15.03 26.46 -39.67
CA VAL A 58 13.57 26.40 -39.74
C VAL A 58 13.03 26.07 -38.35
N PRO A 59 12.09 26.87 -37.80
CA PRO A 59 11.51 26.59 -36.49
C PRO A 59 10.67 25.32 -36.52
N CYS A 60 10.94 24.43 -35.58
CA CYS A 60 10.26 23.15 -35.40
C CYS A 60 9.79 23.01 -33.95
N GLU A 61 8.77 22.19 -33.72
CA GLU A 61 8.28 21.90 -32.38
C GLU A 61 7.75 20.48 -32.29
N VAL A 62 8.13 19.75 -31.23
CA VAL A 62 7.47 18.48 -30.89
C VAL A 62 6.42 18.76 -29.81
N VAL A 63 5.16 18.46 -30.14
CA VAL A 63 4.02 18.61 -29.24
C VAL A 63 3.56 17.23 -28.78
N ILE A 64 3.62 17.01 -27.47
CA ILE A 64 3.10 15.83 -26.80
C ILE A 64 1.79 16.23 -26.14
N THR A 65 0.68 15.58 -26.49
CA THR A 65 -0.59 15.75 -25.78
C THR A 65 -1.02 14.43 -25.15
N GLY A 66 -1.67 14.47 -23.99
CA GLY A 66 -2.13 13.25 -23.35
C GLY A 66 -2.95 13.47 -22.09
N ASN A 67 -3.38 12.36 -21.48
CA ASN A 67 -4.12 12.34 -20.22
C ASN A 67 -3.40 11.51 -19.14
N GLY A 68 -2.09 11.32 -19.26
CA GLY A 68 -1.28 10.45 -18.39
C GLY A 68 -1.32 8.96 -18.73
N ILE A 69 -2.31 8.51 -19.53
CA ILE A 69 -2.44 7.10 -19.94
C ILE A 69 -2.18 6.93 -21.43
N ARG A 70 -2.70 7.84 -22.25
CA ARG A 70 -2.52 7.84 -23.70
C ARG A 70 -1.88 9.15 -24.13
N PHE A 71 -0.94 9.04 -25.07
CA PHE A 71 -0.20 10.18 -25.60
C PHE A 71 -0.28 10.21 -27.13
N GLN A 72 -0.39 11.42 -27.67
CA GLN A 72 -0.30 11.74 -29.09
C GLN A 72 0.93 12.64 -29.30
N TYR A 73 1.55 12.50 -30.47
CA TYR A 73 2.83 13.12 -30.78
C TYR A 73 2.74 13.79 -32.14
N HIS A 74 3.03 15.08 -32.17
CA HIS A 74 2.97 15.86 -33.39
C HIS A 74 4.28 16.60 -33.59
N LEU A 75 4.79 16.56 -34.81
CA LEU A 75 5.87 17.43 -35.24
C LEU A 75 5.26 18.62 -35.99
N MET A 76 5.57 19.81 -35.53
CA MET A 76 5.25 21.07 -36.19
C MET A 76 6.50 21.56 -36.91
N VAL A 77 6.37 21.96 -38.17
CA VAL A 77 7.44 22.55 -38.99
C VAL A 77 6.89 23.87 -39.53
N ASP A 78 7.54 24.99 -39.21
CA ASP A 78 7.10 26.33 -39.61
C ASP A 78 5.62 26.61 -39.24
N GLY A 79 5.22 26.15 -38.05
CA GLY A 79 3.86 26.29 -37.53
C GLY A 79 2.82 25.33 -38.12
N ALA A 80 3.17 24.48 -39.09
CA ALA A 80 2.28 23.49 -39.69
C ALA A 80 2.56 22.06 -39.20
N ALA A 81 1.51 21.27 -38.97
CA ALA A 81 1.66 19.88 -38.55
C ALA A 81 2.18 19.00 -39.71
N HIS A 82 3.24 18.24 -39.45
CA HIS A 82 3.80 17.31 -40.43
C HIS A 82 2.88 16.08 -40.61
N PRO A 83 2.49 15.73 -41.85
CA PRO A 83 1.40 14.76 -42.12
C PRO A 83 1.67 13.32 -41.67
N HIS A 84 2.93 12.93 -41.44
CA HIS A 84 3.29 11.56 -41.03
C HIS A 84 3.23 11.28 -39.51
N GLY A 85 2.53 12.11 -38.73
CA GLY A 85 2.43 11.97 -37.26
C GLY A 85 1.10 11.48 -36.68
N GLY A 86 0.11 11.13 -37.50
CA GLY A 86 -1.28 11.00 -37.02
C GLY A 86 -1.98 12.38 -36.95
N GLN A 87 -3.31 12.36 -36.87
CA GLN A 87 -4.22 13.49 -37.07
C GLN A 87 -3.66 14.85 -36.62
N VAL A 88 -3.75 15.86 -37.49
CA VAL A 88 -3.39 17.25 -37.18
C VAL A 88 -4.08 17.66 -35.88
N PRO A 89 -3.32 17.97 -34.80
CA PRO A 89 -3.94 18.42 -33.58
C PRO A 89 -4.62 19.75 -33.90
N ARG A 90 -5.88 19.89 -33.52
CA ARG A 90 -6.52 21.22 -33.50
C ARG A 90 -5.58 22.14 -32.72
N PRO A 91 -5.35 23.40 -33.17
CA PRO A 91 -4.50 24.33 -32.46
C PRO A 91 -4.90 24.28 -30.98
N ILE A 92 -3.96 23.85 -30.13
CA ILE A 92 -4.22 23.70 -28.72
C ILE A 92 -4.50 25.11 -28.24
N ARG A 93 -5.79 25.44 -28.14
CA ARG A 93 -6.24 26.70 -27.56
C ARG A 93 -5.62 26.70 -26.17
N ARG A 94 -4.52 27.47 -25.97
CA ARG A 94 -3.74 27.51 -24.73
C ARG A 94 -4.73 27.46 -23.60
N LYS A 95 -4.91 26.29 -22.97
CA LYS A 95 -5.80 26.19 -21.83
C LYS A 95 -5.10 27.05 -20.80
N ARG A 96 -5.67 28.22 -20.52
CA ARG A 96 -5.19 29.14 -19.48
C ARG A 96 -4.73 28.29 -18.31
N ALA A 97 -3.55 28.58 -17.78
CA ALA A 97 -2.84 27.79 -16.75
C ALA A 97 -3.71 27.35 -15.56
N GLY A 98 -4.89 27.95 -15.35
CA GLY A 98 -5.91 27.49 -14.40
C GLY A 98 -6.39 26.04 -14.58
N GLY A 99 -6.24 25.41 -15.74
CA GLY A 99 -6.64 24.01 -15.95
C GLY A 99 -5.82 23.00 -15.13
N VAL A 100 -4.50 23.16 -15.08
CA VAL A 100 -3.59 22.26 -14.34
C VAL A 100 -3.78 22.46 -12.84
N LEU A 101 -3.86 23.71 -12.39
CA LEU A 101 -4.10 24.03 -10.98
C LEU A 101 -5.44 23.44 -10.47
N ALA A 102 -6.48 23.48 -11.30
CA ALA A 102 -7.77 22.88 -10.97
C ALA A 102 -7.75 21.34 -10.90
N VAL A 103 -6.86 20.67 -11.66
CA VAL A 103 -6.66 19.22 -11.55
C VAL A 103 -5.88 18.89 -10.28
N VAL A 104 -4.77 19.60 -10.02
CA VAL A 104 -3.97 19.42 -8.79
C VAL A 104 -4.83 19.63 -7.55
N ASN A 105 -5.64 20.69 -7.51
CA ASN A 105 -6.55 20.96 -6.39
C ASN A 105 -7.60 19.84 -6.21
N ARG A 106 -8.17 19.31 -7.30
CA ARG A 106 -9.09 18.16 -7.21
C ARG A 106 -8.38 16.92 -6.65
N CYS A 107 -7.19 16.60 -7.13
CA CYS A 107 -6.40 15.48 -6.62
C CYS A 107 -6.07 15.65 -5.13
N ALA A 108 -5.66 16.85 -4.71
CA ALA A 108 -5.38 17.16 -3.30
C ALA A 108 -6.60 16.95 -2.40
N LYS A 109 -7.79 17.38 -2.84
CA LYS A 109 -9.06 17.16 -2.11
C LYS A 109 -9.40 15.68 -1.98
N TYR A 110 -9.30 14.90 -3.05
CA TYR A 110 -9.56 13.46 -2.99
C TYR A 110 -8.54 12.74 -2.11
N MET A 111 -7.27 13.14 -2.17
CA MET A 111 -6.24 12.61 -1.29
C MET A 111 -6.54 12.91 0.19
N ALA A 112 -6.95 14.15 0.50
CA ALA A 112 -7.35 14.53 1.86
C ALA A 112 -8.51 13.66 2.37
N VAL A 113 -9.56 13.46 1.57
CA VAL A 113 -10.70 12.61 1.94
C VAL A 113 -10.27 11.16 2.15
N PHE A 114 -9.46 10.61 1.23
CA PHE A 114 -8.95 9.25 1.33
C PHE A 114 -8.15 9.03 2.63
N LEU A 115 -7.22 9.94 2.93
CA LEU A 115 -6.39 9.87 4.14
C LEU A 115 -7.23 10.03 5.41
N ALA A 116 -8.27 10.87 5.39
CA ALA A 116 -9.19 11.01 6.52
C ALA A 116 -9.98 9.72 6.77
N VAL A 117 -10.52 9.09 5.72
CA VAL A 117 -11.23 7.80 5.83
C VAL A 117 -10.29 6.71 6.36
N LEU A 118 -9.08 6.64 5.84
CA LEU A 118 -8.07 5.68 6.31
C LEU A 118 -7.70 5.93 7.79
N GLY A 119 -7.52 7.19 8.19
CA GLY A 119 -7.28 7.58 9.59
C GLY A 119 -8.43 7.17 10.52
N LEU A 120 -9.69 7.37 10.10
CA LEU A 120 -10.87 6.93 10.86
C LEU A 120 -10.97 5.40 10.97
N ALA A 121 -10.61 4.66 9.92
CA ALA A 121 -10.57 3.21 9.96
C ALA A 121 -9.53 2.71 11.00
N PHE A 122 -8.34 3.32 11.03
CA PHE A 122 -7.34 3.01 12.05
C PHE A 122 -7.80 3.40 13.46
N LEU A 123 -8.50 4.53 13.62
CA LEU A 123 -9.07 4.91 14.92
C LEU A 123 -10.06 3.86 15.41
N ALA A 124 -10.94 3.37 14.55
CA ALA A 124 -11.89 2.31 14.90
C ALA A 124 -11.19 1.02 15.34
N LEU A 125 -10.13 0.60 14.62
CA LEU A 125 -9.31 -0.56 15.03
C LEU A 125 -8.62 -0.32 16.38
N GLY A 126 -8.09 0.88 16.61
CA GLY A 126 -7.49 1.26 17.90
C GLY A 126 -8.49 1.21 19.06
N VAL A 127 -9.71 1.71 18.86
CA VAL A 127 -10.80 1.63 19.84
C VAL A 127 -11.20 0.18 20.10
N GLN A 128 -11.27 -0.66 19.06
CA GLN A 128 -11.58 -2.08 19.22
C GLN A 128 -10.51 -2.80 20.04
N SER A 129 -9.22 -2.54 19.80
CA SER A 129 -8.12 -3.09 20.62
C SER A 129 -8.17 -2.60 22.07
N LEU A 130 -8.47 -1.32 22.29
CA LEU A 130 -8.67 -0.77 23.65
C LEU A 130 -9.86 -1.42 24.36
N ALA A 131 -10.98 -1.64 23.67
CA ALA A 131 -12.15 -2.30 24.24
C ALA A 131 -11.82 -3.74 24.67
N ARG A 132 -11.04 -4.48 23.87
CA ARG A 132 -10.52 -5.80 24.23
C ARG A 132 -9.56 -5.74 25.41
N LEU A 133 -8.65 -4.77 25.41
CA LEU A 133 -7.72 -4.56 26.51
C LEU A 133 -8.44 -4.38 27.85
N VAL A 134 -9.50 -3.57 27.87
CA VAL A 134 -10.31 -3.30 29.08
C VAL A 134 -11.13 -4.54 29.49
N SER A 135 -11.44 -5.44 28.55
CA SER A 135 -12.16 -6.68 28.85
C SER A 135 -11.28 -7.75 29.52
N PHE A 136 -9.96 -7.58 29.52
CA PHE A 136 -9.05 -8.53 30.15
C PHE A 136 -8.96 -8.30 31.67
N PRO A 137 -9.07 -9.35 32.50
CA PRO A 137 -8.85 -9.23 33.95
C PRO A 137 -7.39 -8.90 34.26
N GLU A 138 -7.05 -8.09 35.27
CA GLU A 138 -5.65 -7.70 35.58
C GLU A 138 -4.68 -8.88 35.68
N HIS A 139 -5.17 -10.03 36.13
CA HIS A 139 -4.46 -11.29 36.13
C HIS A 139 -5.28 -12.35 35.40
N PRO A 140 -4.67 -13.12 34.48
CA PRO A 140 -5.36 -14.20 33.82
C PRO A 140 -5.74 -15.27 34.87
N PRO A 141 -7.00 -15.75 34.87
CA PRO A 141 -7.37 -16.89 35.70
C PRO A 141 -6.49 -18.09 35.34
N ARG A 142 -6.05 -18.79 36.39
CA ARG A 142 -5.30 -20.03 36.24
C ARG A 142 -6.27 -21.17 36.03
N VAL A 143 -6.12 -21.88 34.92
CA VAL A 143 -7.04 -22.92 34.50
C VAL A 143 -6.26 -24.21 34.31
N ALA A 144 -6.73 -25.28 34.97
CA ALA A 144 -6.20 -26.61 34.73
C ALA A 144 -6.50 -27.03 33.29
N LEU A 145 -5.53 -27.64 32.62
CA LEU A 145 -5.68 -28.00 31.20
C LEU A 145 -6.91 -28.89 30.93
N ALA A 146 -7.25 -29.78 31.87
CA ALA A 146 -8.44 -30.63 31.82
C ALA A 146 -9.77 -29.86 31.74
N THR A 147 -9.81 -28.62 32.26
CA THR A 147 -11.01 -27.76 32.24
C THR A 147 -10.90 -26.62 31.23
N ALA A 148 -9.82 -26.53 30.46
CA ALA A 148 -9.65 -25.48 29.45
C ALA A 148 -10.78 -25.48 28.41
N GLY A 149 -11.32 -26.65 28.05
CA GLY A 149 -12.41 -26.77 27.09
C GLY A 149 -13.78 -26.24 27.55
N THR A 150 -13.91 -25.90 28.83
CA THR A 150 -15.13 -25.27 29.39
C THR A 150 -15.04 -23.75 29.45
N GLN A 151 -13.87 -23.18 29.16
CA GLN A 151 -13.71 -21.72 29.11
C GLN A 151 -14.44 -21.16 27.87
N PRO A 152 -14.93 -19.92 27.96
CA PRO A 152 -15.47 -19.24 26.79
C PRO A 152 -14.38 -19.07 25.72
N ASP A 153 -14.81 -19.03 24.46
CA ASP A 153 -13.92 -18.67 23.36
C ASP A 153 -13.32 -17.27 23.62
N ASP A 154 -12.06 -17.11 23.27
CA ASP A 154 -11.26 -15.89 23.45
C ASP A 154 -10.95 -15.55 24.93
N ALA A 155 -11.03 -16.52 25.84
CA ALA A 155 -10.64 -16.33 27.24
C ALA A 155 -9.12 -16.14 27.38
N TRP A 156 -8.68 -15.07 28.04
CA TRP A 156 -7.30 -14.93 28.48
C TRP A 156 -7.07 -15.77 29.74
N VAL A 157 -6.21 -16.79 29.64
CA VAL A 157 -5.97 -17.76 30.72
C VAL A 157 -4.48 -18.06 30.87
N THR A 158 -4.10 -18.49 32.07
CA THR A 158 -2.81 -19.18 32.30
C THR A 158 -3.11 -20.67 32.46
N LEU A 159 -2.56 -21.48 31.57
CA LEU A 159 -2.70 -22.93 31.67
C LEU A 159 -1.69 -23.47 32.68
N GLU A 160 -2.18 -24.19 33.68
CA GLU A 160 -1.36 -24.89 34.68
C GLU A 160 -1.20 -26.38 34.33
N GLY A 161 -0.05 -26.95 34.71
CA GLY A 161 0.24 -28.37 34.51
C GLY A 161 0.48 -28.76 33.05
N LEU A 162 0.78 -27.77 32.21
CA LEU A 162 1.10 -27.98 30.81
C LEU A 162 2.50 -28.58 30.70
N ARG A 163 2.58 -29.83 30.24
CA ARG A 163 3.86 -30.46 29.88
C ARG A 163 4.01 -30.42 28.38
N ILE A 164 4.85 -29.50 27.92
CA ILE A 164 5.21 -29.39 26.51
C ILE A 164 6.46 -30.22 26.27
N ASP A 165 6.36 -31.25 25.44
CA ASP A 165 7.55 -31.99 24.99
C ASP A 165 8.23 -31.24 23.85
N CYS A 166 9.13 -30.34 24.22
CA CYS A 166 9.94 -29.58 23.26
C CYS A 166 11.10 -30.38 22.66
N GLY A 167 11.38 -31.58 23.18
CA GLY A 167 12.38 -32.49 22.62
C GLY A 167 11.85 -33.28 21.43
N SER A 168 10.54 -33.50 21.39
CA SER A 168 9.84 -33.98 20.20
C SER A 168 9.72 -32.83 19.17
N ALA A 169 10.22 -33.04 17.95
CA ALA A 169 10.25 -32.01 16.91
C ALA A 169 8.87 -31.32 16.75
N PRO A 170 8.81 -29.99 16.53
CA PRO A 170 7.54 -29.26 16.41
C PRO A 170 6.64 -29.94 15.40
N ILE A 171 5.39 -30.17 15.77
CA ILE A 171 4.46 -31.06 15.04
C ILE A 171 4.24 -30.60 13.60
N ARG A 172 4.43 -29.30 13.34
CA ARG A 172 4.76 -28.71 12.04
C ARG A 172 4.88 -27.20 12.19
N ARG A 173 5.78 -26.60 11.42
CA ARG A 173 5.69 -25.18 11.10
C ARG A 173 4.55 -25.00 10.10
N HIS A 174 3.53 -24.23 10.45
CA HIS A 174 2.45 -23.88 9.51
C HIS A 174 2.40 -22.36 9.37
N GLY A 175 3.01 -21.84 8.30
CA GLY A 175 3.26 -20.42 8.16
C GLY A 175 4.39 -19.95 9.08
N THR A 176 4.14 -18.89 9.85
CA THR A 176 5.08 -18.34 10.84
C THR A 176 4.96 -18.97 12.22
N ASN A 177 3.91 -19.76 12.47
CA ASN A 177 3.59 -20.23 13.82
C ASN A 177 4.08 -21.67 14.04
N TYR A 178 4.55 -21.94 15.27
CA TYR A 178 4.93 -23.26 15.72
C TYR A 178 3.80 -23.85 16.56
N TYR A 179 3.41 -25.08 16.25
CA TYR A 179 2.38 -25.81 16.99
C TYR A 179 3.06 -26.93 17.78
N LEU A 180 2.95 -26.87 19.10
CA LEU A 180 3.44 -27.90 20.02
C LEU A 180 2.22 -28.66 20.56
N ALA A 181 2.24 -30.01 20.54
CA ALA A 181 1.27 -30.74 21.34
C ALA A 181 1.81 -30.86 22.76
N GLY A 182 0.98 -30.47 23.72
CA GLY A 182 1.11 -30.85 25.10
C GLY A 182 0.12 -31.95 25.44
N GLN A 183 0.36 -32.59 26.56
CA GLN A 183 -0.66 -33.36 27.27
C GLN A 183 -0.91 -32.70 28.62
N ASP A 184 -2.14 -32.77 29.10
CA ASP A 184 -2.37 -32.54 30.53
C ASP A 184 -1.87 -33.73 31.35
N GLY A 185 -1.83 -33.57 32.67
CA GLY A 185 -1.52 -34.66 33.60
C GLY A 185 -2.46 -35.88 33.47
N GLY A 186 -3.57 -35.77 32.73
CA GLY A 186 -4.52 -36.83 32.42
C GLY A 186 -4.41 -37.39 31.00
N GLY A 187 -3.45 -36.96 30.17
CA GLY A 187 -3.24 -37.43 28.80
C GLY A 187 -4.09 -36.75 27.71
N VAL A 188 -4.84 -35.69 28.01
CA VAL A 188 -5.66 -34.96 27.03
C VAL A 188 -4.74 -34.14 26.11
N PRO A 189 -4.81 -34.34 24.78
CA PRO A 189 -3.96 -33.63 23.84
C PRO A 189 -4.41 -32.18 23.68
N VAL A 190 -3.49 -31.23 23.91
CA VAL A 190 -3.70 -29.80 23.67
C VAL A 190 -2.66 -29.29 22.69
N VAL A 191 -3.07 -28.37 21.81
CA VAL A 191 -2.17 -27.75 20.84
C VAL A 191 -1.88 -26.32 21.29
N VAL A 192 -0.61 -26.00 21.52
CA VAL A 192 -0.17 -24.68 21.92
C VAL A 192 0.50 -24.02 20.72
N ALA A 193 0.03 -22.83 20.35
CA ALA A 193 0.69 -22.03 19.32
C ALA A 193 1.72 -21.12 19.99
N VAL A 194 2.98 -21.27 19.58
CA VAL A 194 4.11 -20.50 20.11
C VAL A 194 4.80 -19.76 18.98
N ASP A 195 5.34 -18.59 19.33
CA ASP A 195 5.81 -17.59 18.37
C ASP A 195 7.30 -17.58 18.16
N ASP A 196 8.00 -18.20 19.10
CA ASP A 196 9.42 -18.35 19.09
C ASP A 196 9.75 -19.83 19.31
N GLU A 197 10.95 -20.21 18.90
CA GLU A 197 11.49 -21.55 19.11
C GLU A 197 11.79 -21.81 20.59
N SER A 198 11.65 -20.79 21.44
CA SER A 198 11.71 -20.93 22.89
C SER A 198 10.54 -21.78 23.40
N CYS A 199 10.89 -22.94 23.94
CA CYS A 199 9.99 -23.84 24.64
C CYS A 199 9.31 -23.09 25.79
N PRO A 200 7.97 -22.92 25.80
CA PRO A 200 7.28 -22.44 26.98
C PRO A 200 7.55 -23.45 28.09
N GLY A 201 7.91 -22.97 29.29
CA GLY A 201 8.08 -23.84 30.45
C GLY A 201 6.75 -24.49 30.89
N GLU A 202 6.67 -24.88 32.17
CA GLU A 202 5.47 -25.54 32.72
C GLU A 202 4.20 -24.65 32.78
N GLN A 203 4.33 -23.39 32.39
CA GLN A 203 3.24 -22.40 32.38
C GLN A 203 3.29 -21.59 31.08
N ALA A 204 2.11 -21.42 30.48
CA ALA A 204 1.92 -20.54 29.34
C ALA A 204 0.65 -19.71 29.55
N SER A 205 0.74 -18.41 29.26
CA SER A 205 -0.40 -17.49 29.30
C SER A 205 -0.72 -17.03 27.89
N GLY A 206 -2.00 -16.95 27.55
CA GLY A 206 -2.44 -16.53 26.23
C GLY A 206 -3.95 -16.57 26.10
N VAL A 207 -4.43 -16.23 24.91
CA VAL A 207 -5.86 -16.26 24.61
C VAL A 207 -6.22 -17.62 24.04
N LEU A 208 -7.21 -18.28 24.64
CA LEU A 208 -7.67 -19.60 24.25
C LEU A 208 -8.71 -19.50 23.13
N HIS A 209 -8.48 -20.18 22.02
CA HIS A 209 -9.38 -20.24 20.88
C HIS A 209 -9.64 -21.67 20.46
N GLU A 210 -10.86 -22.01 20.04
CA GLU A 210 -11.10 -23.29 19.36
C GLU A 210 -10.56 -23.22 17.92
N MET A 211 -9.71 -24.18 17.54
CA MET A 211 -9.23 -24.27 16.16
C MET A 211 -10.37 -24.73 15.24
N GLY A 212 -10.93 -23.78 14.50
CA GLY A 212 -11.94 -24.04 13.48
C GLY A 212 -11.38 -24.58 12.15
N GLY A 213 -12.30 -24.86 11.22
CA GLY A 213 -11.98 -25.14 9.82
C GLY A 213 -11.26 -26.47 9.55
N ARG A 214 -10.57 -26.55 8.40
CA ARG A 214 -9.93 -27.78 7.90
C ARG A 214 -8.81 -28.27 8.84
N ASN A 215 -8.03 -27.34 9.40
CA ASN A 215 -6.92 -27.66 10.29
C ASN A 215 -7.41 -28.24 11.63
N GLY A 216 -8.45 -27.63 12.23
CA GLY A 216 -9.11 -28.20 13.40
C GLY A 216 -9.69 -29.58 13.15
N ALA A 217 -10.36 -29.78 12.01
CA ALA A 217 -10.91 -31.08 11.64
C ALA A 217 -9.83 -32.16 11.42
N GLU A 218 -8.68 -31.79 10.83
CA GLU A 218 -7.55 -32.71 10.69
C GLU A 218 -6.94 -33.09 12.04
N LEU A 219 -6.71 -32.11 12.93
CA LEU A 219 -6.16 -32.37 14.25
C LEU A 219 -7.11 -33.21 15.10
N ARG A 220 -8.41 -32.93 15.13
CA ARG A 220 -9.41 -33.77 15.82
C ARG A 220 -9.39 -35.21 15.34
N ARG A 221 -9.27 -35.45 14.03
CA ARG A 221 -9.17 -36.80 13.48
C ARG A 221 -7.91 -37.54 13.93
N ARG A 222 -6.79 -36.84 14.08
CA ARG A 222 -5.52 -37.43 14.50
C ARG A 222 -5.47 -37.69 16.01
N THR A 223 -5.95 -36.76 16.80
CA THR A 223 -5.86 -36.82 18.26
C THR A 223 -7.04 -37.55 18.89
N GLY A 224 -8.14 -37.74 18.16
CA GLY A 224 -9.40 -38.25 18.70
C GLY A 224 -10.11 -37.26 19.63
N ALA A 225 -9.59 -36.04 19.79
CA ALA A 225 -10.15 -35.05 20.69
C ALA A 225 -11.46 -34.47 20.15
N PRO A 226 -12.47 -34.23 21.01
CA PRO A 226 -13.71 -33.59 20.59
C PRO A 226 -13.49 -32.12 20.19
N LYS A 227 -12.50 -31.46 20.79
CA LYS A 227 -12.10 -30.07 20.51
C LYS A 227 -10.58 -29.96 20.47
N VAL A 228 -10.09 -29.05 19.64
CA VAL A 228 -8.66 -28.68 19.58
C VAL A 228 -8.59 -27.23 20.00
N LEU A 229 -8.07 -27.01 21.20
CA LEU A 229 -7.85 -25.68 21.74
C LEU A 229 -6.47 -25.19 21.30
N VAL A 230 -6.38 -23.90 21.01
CA VAL A 230 -5.15 -23.20 20.67
C VAL A 230 -4.98 -22.07 21.68
N LEU A 231 -3.91 -22.13 22.45
CA LEU A 231 -3.47 -20.99 23.23
C LEU A 231 -2.63 -20.09 22.32
N SER A 232 -3.14 -18.90 22.01
CA SER A 232 -2.42 -17.87 21.26
C SER A 232 -1.64 -16.98 22.22
N THR A 233 -0.32 -17.07 22.12
CA THR A 233 0.65 -16.30 22.90
C THR A 233 0.73 -14.82 22.45
N TRP A 234 0.42 -14.51 21.17
CA TRP A 234 0.18 -13.13 20.70
C TRP A 234 -1.13 -12.52 21.20
N GLY A 235 -2.06 -13.34 21.69
CA GLY A 235 -3.28 -12.83 22.27
C GLY A 235 -3.01 -12.29 23.67
N GLY A 236 -3.56 -11.13 24.01
CA GLY A 236 -3.59 -10.66 25.40
C GLY A 236 -3.31 -9.17 25.56
N PRO A 237 -3.22 -8.68 26.81
CA PRO A 237 -3.17 -7.25 27.09
C PRO A 237 -1.98 -6.53 26.47
N ALA A 238 -0.78 -7.14 26.50
CA ALA A 238 0.42 -6.50 25.96
C ALA A 238 0.31 -6.24 24.46
N HIS A 239 -0.23 -7.20 23.70
CA HIS A 239 -0.41 -7.09 22.26
C HIS A 239 -1.60 -6.20 21.89
N GLU A 240 -2.71 -6.26 22.61
CA GLU A 240 -3.83 -5.33 22.38
C GLU A 240 -3.45 -3.89 22.72
N LEU A 241 -2.62 -3.67 23.75
CA LEU A 241 -2.05 -2.35 24.06
C LEU A 241 -1.12 -1.86 22.93
N ALA A 242 -0.21 -2.72 22.46
CA ALA A 242 0.67 -2.39 21.34
C ALA A 242 -0.12 -2.09 20.06
N GLY A 243 -1.14 -2.91 19.75
CA GLY A 243 -2.05 -2.70 18.63
C GLY A 243 -2.79 -1.38 18.74
N ALA A 244 -3.40 -1.09 19.91
CA ALA A 244 -4.07 0.17 20.17
C ALA A 244 -3.14 1.37 19.97
N ALA A 245 -1.89 1.30 20.44
CA ALA A 245 -0.89 2.36 20.27
C ALA A 245 -0.52 2.57 18.78
N VAL A 246 -0.23 1.50 18.05
CA VAL A 246 0.11 1.55 16.61
C VAL A 246 -1.05 2.10 15.80
N PHE A 247 -2.27 1.60 16.01
CA PHE A 247 -3.45 2.06 15.29
C PHE A 247 -3.79 3.53 15.62
N SER A 248 -3.63 3.95 16.87
CA SER A 248 -3.80 5.35 17.25
C SER A 248 -2.79 6.26 16.56
N LEU A 249 -1.52 5.85 16.49
CA LEU A 249 -0.48 6.61 15.77
C LEU A 249 -0.80 6.72 14.28
N MET A 250 -1.22 5.63 13.64
CA MET A 250 -1.62 5.64 12.22
C MET A 250 -2.85 6.51 11.97
N ALA A 251 -3.82 6.50 12.90
CA ALA A 251 -4.99 7.36 12.83
C ALA A 251 -4.59 8.85 12.89
N LEU A 252 -3.74 9.22 13.84
CA LEU A 252 -3.23 10.60 13.98
C LEU A 252 -2.45 11.04 12.74
N LEU A 253 -1.60 10.18 12.18
CA LEU A 253 -0.86 10.46 10.96
C LEU A 253 -1.80 10.67 9.76
N GLY A 254 -2.77 9.77 9.57
CA GLY A 254 -3.74 9.86 8.48
C GLY A 254 -4.59 11.15 8.55
N LEU A 255 -5.13 11.45 9.73
CA LEU A 255 -5.92 12.66 9.97
C LEU A 255 -5.07 13.94 9.85
N GLY A 256 -3.84 13.93 10.36
CA GLY A 256 -2.92 15.06 10.26
C GLY A 256 -2.54 15.37 8.81
N LEU A 257 -2.20 14.36 8.02
CA LEU A 257 -1.93 14.53 6.59
C LEU A 257 -3.17 15.01 5.84
N ALA A 258 -4.34 14.44 6.12
CA ALA A 258 -5.60 14.89 5.52
C ALA A 258 -5.85 16.38 5.78
N TRP A 259 -5.61 16.84 7.01
CA TRP A 259 -5.73 18.26 7.38
C TRP A 259 -4.74 19.15 6.62
N LEU A 260 -3.47 18.74 6.49
CA LEU A 260 -2.47 19.49 5.72
C LEU A 260 -2.86 19.62 4.23
N PHE A 261 -3.35 18.54 3.61
CA PHE A 261 -3.84 18.60 2.23
C PHE A 261 -5.07 19.50 2.09
N ALA A 262 -5.97 19.49 3.08
CA ALA A 262 -7.13 20.38 3.09
C ALA A 262 -6.73 21.85 3.22
N LEU A 263 -5.75 22.19 4.08
CA LEU A 263 -5.20 23.53 4.19
C LEU A 263 -4.55 24.01 2.89
N HIS A 264 -3.75 23.14 2.25
CA HIS A 264 -3.14 23.47 0.96
C HIS A 264 -4.19 23.69 -0.13
N ALA A 265 -5.20 22.83 -0.21
CA ALA A 265 -6.32 22.99 -1.15
C ALA A 265 -7.11 24.28 -0.89
N TYR A 266 -7.27 24.67 0.37
CA TYR A 266 -7.92 25.93 0.77
C TYR A 266 -7.11 27.15 0.33
N ASP A 267 -5.81 27.18 0.62
CA ASP A 267 -4.92 28.30 0.27
C ASP A 267 -4.84 28.52 -1.24
N VAL A 268 -4.70 27.43 -2.02
CA VAL A 268 -4.71 27.48 -3.50
C VAL A 268 -6.04 27.97 -4.06
N SER A 269 -7.15 27.78 -3.34
CA SER A 269 -8.48 28.23 -3.77
C SER A 269 -8.82 29.67 -3.37
N ARG A 270 -8.01 30.30 -2.51
CA ARG A 270 -8.29 31.65 -2.02
C ARG A 270 -8.09 32.65 -3.17
N PRO A 271 -9.10 33.48 -3.52
CA PRO A 271 -8.91 34.53 -4.50
C PRO A 271 -7.84 35.49 -3.97
N ARG A 272 -6.76 35.70 -4.75
CA ARG A 272 -5.82 36.79 -4.45
C ARG A 272 -6.60 38.10 -4.59
N SER A 273 -6.60 38.92 -3.54
CA SER A 273 -7.10 40.28 -3.66
C SER A 273 -6.31 40.98 -4.78
N ALA A 274 -7.05 41.65 -5.66
CA ALA A 274 -6.43 42.50 -6.66
C ALA A 274 -6.01 43.79 -5.95
N ASP A 275 -4.74 43.81 -5.50
CA ASP A 275 -4.05 45.02 -5.06
C ASP A 275 -3.42 45.73 -6.27
#